data_AF-A0A7C6KTM4-F1
#
_entry.id   AF-A0A7C6KTM4-F1
#
_cell.length_a   1.000
_cell.length_b   1.000
_cell.length_c   1.000
_cell.angle_alpha   90.00
_cell.angle_beta   90.00
_cell.angle_gamma   90.00
#
_symmetry.space_group_name_H-M   'P 1'
#
loop_
_entity.id
_entity.type
_entity.pdbx_description
1 polymer ?
#
loop_
_entity_poly.entity_id
_entity_poly.type
_entity_poly.pdbx_seq_one_letter_code
_entity_poly.pdbx_strand_id
1 'polypeptide(L)'
;METVVVGEILKPQGIKGEIKVYPLTDNPTRFQKLQKVFLTQGKSTVCYEVESARIDPKGMVYLKLKGLDTPEDAEKYRGFQVRVDRSEVPPLKDRWYYFELEGMKVYENDAFLGTLLRVQETGANDIYIVQGEKGQFCIPALKSVVKKVDVEAKRMDVILPPGLLDD
;
A
#
# COMPACT_ATOMS: atom_id res chain seq x y z
N MET A 1 -15.74 10.86 -6.28
CA MET A 1 -14.54 10.63 -5.45
C MET A 1 -14.51 9.15 -5.11
N GLU A 2 -13.47 8.45 -5.54
CA GLU A 2 -13.27 7.04 -5.20
C GLU A 2 -12.42 6.99 -3.91
N THR A 3 -12.93 6.36 -2.86
CA THR A 3 -12.22 6.25 -1.57
C THR A 3 -11.97 4.80 -1.22
N VAL A 4 -10.83 4.53 -0.60
CA VAL A 4 -10.44 3.18 -0.17
C VAL A 4 -10.40 3.10 1.34
N VAL A 5 -10.84 1.96 1.88
CA VAL A 5 -10.78 1.69 3.32
C VAL A 5 -9.33 1.36 3.68
N VAL A 6 -8.82 2.04 4.71
CA VAL A 6 -7.45 1.84 5.20
C VAL A 6 -7.39 1.48 6.68
N GLY A 7 -8.52 1.54 7.39
CA GLY A 7 -8.60 1.11 8.78
C GLY A 7 -10.00 1.18 9.37
N GLU A 8 -10.12 0.72 10.60
CA GLU A 8 -11.36 0.74 11.39
C GLU A 8 -11.12 1.39 12.76
N ILE A 9 -12.02 2.28 13.18
CA ILE A 9 -11.94 2.95 14.47
C ILE A 9 -12.38 2.00 15.57
N LEU A 10 -11.47 1.66 16.47
CA LEU A 10 -11.74 0.76 17.59
C LEU A 10 -12.38 1.48 18.77
N LYS A 11 -11.78 2.62 19.17
CA LYS A 11 -12.18 3.38 20.35
C LYS A 11 -11.50 4.75 20.42
N PRO A 12 -12.02 5.72 21.19
CA PRO A 12 -11.27 6.88 21.62
C PRO A 12 -10.03 6.51 22.45
N GLN A 13 -9.05 7.39 22.44
CA GLN A 13 -7.80 7.28 23.17
C GLN A 13 -7.45 8.60 23.86
N GLY A 14 -7.13 8.53 25.15
CA GLY A 14 -6.72 9.70 25.93
C GLY A 14 -7.87 10.69 26.16
N ILE A 15 -7.51 11.94 26.48
CA ILE A 15 -8.46 13.01 26.83
C ILE A 15 -8.63 14.07 25.74
N LYS A 16 -7.84 14.01 24.67
CA LYS A 16 -7.80 15.01 23.59
C LYS A 16 -8.58 14.56 22.35
N GLY A 17 -9.48 13.59 22.46
CA GLY A 17 -10.25 13.07 21.33
C GLY A 17 -9.42 12.34 20.25
N GLU A 18 -8.23 11.82 20.59
CA GLU A 18 -7.52 10.89 19.71
C GLU A 18 -8.37 9.63 19.48
N ILE A 19 -8.29 9.03 18.30
CA ILE A 19 -8.95 7.76 17.98
C ILE A 19 -7.91 6.67 17.73
N LYS A 20 -8.14 5.49 18.32
CA LYS A 20 -7.37 4.28 18.03
C LYS A 20 -7.98 3.58 16.83
N VAL A 21 -7.16 3.33 15.82
CA VAL A 21 -7.51 2.75 14.54
C VAL A 21 -6.74 1.46 14.32
N TYR A 22 -7.47 0.40 13.97
CA TYR A 22 -6.89 -0.82 13.44
C TYR A 22 -6.57 -0.62 11.96
N PRO A 23 -5.30 -0.72 11.53
CA PRO A 23 -4.97 -0.57 10.12
C PRO A 23 -5.42 -1.79 9.32
N LEU A 24 -6.04 -1.53 8.17
CA LEU A 24 -6.34 -2.53 7.14
C LEU A 24 -5.38 -2.41 5.95
N THR A 25 -4.18 -1.89 6.22
CA THR A 25 -3.07 -1.74 5.27
C THR A 25 -1.84 -2.45 5.83
N ASP A 26 -1.06 -3.01 4.91
CA ASP A 26 0.30 -3.52 5.08
C ASP A 26 1.30 -2.47 5.59
N ASN A 27 1.04 -1.17 5.37
CA ASN A 27 1.94 -0.09 5.77
C ASN A 27 1.24 1.01 6.58
N PRO A 28 1.07 0.81 7.91
CA PRO A 28 0.45 1.78 8.81
C PRO A 28 1.19 3.12 8.93
N THR A 29 2.49 3.18 8.60
CA THR A 29 3.26 4.44 8.69
C THR A 29 2.75 5.52 7.74
N ARG A 30 2.01 5.14 6.69
CA ARG A 30 1.38 6.07 5.74
C ARG A 30 0.37 7.01 6.39
N PHE A 31 -0.26 6.62 7.49
CA PHE A 31 -1.19 7.48 8.21
C PHE A 31 -0.56 8.80 8.68
N GLN A 32 0.76 8.82 8.91
CA GLN A 32 1.50 10.03 9.31
C GLN A 32 1.61 11.09 8.22
N LYS A 33 1.33 10.71 6.96
CA LYS A 33 1.43 11.62 5.80
C LYS A 33 0.06 12.10 5.30
N LEU A 34 -1.03 11.55 5.85
CA LEU A 34 -2.37 11.92 5.44
C LEU A 34 -2.70 13.33 5.91
N GLN A 35 -3.28 14.14 5.02
CA GLN A 35 -3.81 15.46 5.39
C GLN A 35 -5.31 15.41 5.69
N LYS A 36 -6.03 14.46 5.08
CA LYS A 36 -7.48 14.32 5.20
C LYS A 36 -7.90 12.85 5.22
N VAL A 37 -8.97 12.56 5.95
CA VAL A 37 -9.62 11.25 6.00
C VAL A 37 -11.14 11.39 5.94
N PHE A 38 -11.80 10.34 5.49
CA PHE A 38 -13.25 10.20 5.50
C PHE A 38 -13.62 9.11 6.49
N LEU A 39 -14.49 9.42 7.44
CA LEU A 39 -15.05 8.45 8.37
C LEU A 39 -16.41 8.01 7.85
N THR A 40 -16.59 6.70 7.65
CA THR A 40 -17.82 6.16 7.05
C THR A 40 -18.43 5.03 7.87
N GLN A 41 -19.75 5.02 7.99
CA GLN A 41 -20.53 3.90 8.52
C GLN A 41 -21.89 3.84 7.80
N GLY A 42 -22.15 2.76 7.08
CA GLY A 42 -23.35 2.65 6.25
C GLY A 42 -23.42 3.77 5.20
N LYS A 43 -24.47 4.60 5.27
CA LYS A 43 -24.67 5.75 4.38
C LYS A 43 -24.05 7.06 4.90
N SER A 44 -23.59 7.09 6.15
CA SER A 44 -23.02 8.28 6.78
C SER A 44 -21.54 8.40 6.40
N THR A 45 -21.13 9.57 5.91
CA THR A 45 -19.74 9.90 5.59
C THR A 45 -19.43 11.31 6.06
N VAL A 46 -18.34 11.48 6.81
CA VAL A 46 -17.86 12.78 7.29
C VAL A 46 -16.37 12.92 6.99
N CYS A 47 -15.94 14.10 6.54
CA CYS A 47 -14.54 14.40 6.21
C CYS A 47 -13.87 15.15 7.36
N TYR A 48 -12.62 14.81 7.66
CA TYR A 48 -11.80 15.44 8.68
C TYR A 48 -10.39 15.73 8.18
N GLU A 49 -9.83 16.84 8.62
CA GLU A 49 -8.39 17.12 8.52
C GLU A 49 -7.63 16.34 9.60
N VAL A 50 -6.49 15.76 9.22
CA VAL A 50 -5.60 15.04 10.14
C VAL A 50 -4.62 16.04 10.75
N GLU A 51 -4.61 16.16 12.07
CA GLU A 51 -3.64 16.99 12.79
C GLU A 51 -2.36 16.23 13.08
N SER A 52 -2.48 14.97 13.50
CA SER A 52 -1.32 14.09 13.69
C SER A 52 -1.71 12.62 13.66
N ALA A 53 -0.73 11.77 13.36
CA ALA A 53 -0.84 10.33 13.49
C ALA A 53 0.41 9.75 14.14
N ARG A 54 0.23 8.72 14.96
CA ARG A 54 1.33 7.91 15.51
C ARG A 54 0.99 6.44 15.44
N ILE A 55 2.03 5.61 15.34
CA ILE A 55 1.92 4.16 15.28
C ILE A 55 2.60 3.58 16.51
N ASP A 56 1.94 2.65 17.21
CA ASP A 56 2.57 1.92 18.31
C ASP A 56 3.39 0.71 17.81
N PRO A 57 4.23 0.08 18.66
CA PRO A 57 5.02 -1.08 18.26
C PRO A 57 4.20 -2.29 17.79
N LYS A 58 2.88 -2.32 18.04
CA LYS A 58 1.97 -3.38 17.58
C LYS A 58 1.30 -3.02 16.24
N GLY A 59 1.70 -1.91 15.62
CA GLY A 59 1.16 -1.43 14.35
C GLY A 59 -0.17 -0.68 14.47
N MET A 60 -0.71 -0.45 15.68
CA MET A 60 -1.97 0.27 15.82
C MET A 60 -1.76 1.76 15.56
N VAL A 61 -2.72 2.38 14.87
CA VAL A 61 -2.65 3.79 14.53
C VAL A 61 -3.46 4.60 15.54
N TYR A 62 -2.93 5.74 15.96
CA TYR A 62 -3.64 6.72 16.77
C TYR A 62 -3.71 8.00 15.96
N LEU A 63 -4.92 8.41 15.58
CA LEU A 63 -5.18 9.61 14.79
C LEU A 63 -5.77 10.70 15.65
N LYS A 64 -5.26 11.91 15.48
CA LYS A 64 -5.87 13.14 15.97
C LYS A 64 -6.46 13.88 14.78
N LEU A 65 -7.77 14.15 14.85
CA LEU A 65 -8.51 14.85 13.82
C LEU A 65 -8.94 16.22 14.32
N LYS A 66 -8.89 17.21 13.43
CA LYS A 66 -9.22 18.60 13.75
C LYS A 66 -10.70 18.71 14.15
N GLY A 67 -10.95 19.29 15.32
CA GLY A 67 -12.30 19.45 15.88
C GLY A 67 -12.87 18.21 16.58
N LEU A 68 -12.09 17.14 16.76
CA LEU A 68 -12.41 16.05 17.69
C LEU A 68 -11.54 16.19 18.94
N ASP A 69 -11.94 17.07 19.85
CA ASP A 69 -11.10 17.50 20.97
C ASP A 69 -11.39 16.77 22.27
N THR A 70 -12.52 16.06 22.36
CA THR A 70 -12.92 15.31 23.53
C THR A 70 -13.13 13.82 23.21
N PRO A 71 -13.00 12.92 24.19
CA PRO A 71 -13.35 11.50 24.03
C PRO A 71 -14.81 11.31 23.59
N GLU A 72 -15.72 12.14 24.08
CA GLU A 72 -17.15 12.13 23.74
C GLU A 72 -17.37 12.45 22.25
N ASP A 73 -16.62 13.42 21.71
CA ASP A 73 -16.63 13.73 20.27
C ASP A 73 -16.08 12.58 19.42
N ALA A 74 -15.12 11.82 19.95
CA ALA A 74 -14.53 10.69 19.25
C ALA A 74 -15.38 9.42 19.34
N GLU A 75 -16.14 9.24 20.43
CA GLU A 75 -16.89 8.02 20.74
C GLU A 75 -17.96 7.70 19.69
N LYS A 76 -18.61 8.73 19.13
CA LYS A 76 -19.60 8.59 18.05
C LYS A 76 -19.06 7.93 16.77
N TYR A 77 -17.73 7.85 16.62
CA TYR A 77 -17.08 7.24 15.46
C TYR A 77 -16.56 5.82 15.72
N ARG A 78 -16.85 5.23 16.89
CA ARG A 78 -16.54 3.82 17.13
C ARG A 78 -17.16 2.93 16.06
N GLY A 79 -16.36 2.04 15.48
CA GLY A 79 -16.77 1.14 14.41
C GLY A 79 -16.96 1.81 13.04
N PHE A 80 -16.59 3.10 12.89
CA PHE A 80 -16.51 3.71 11.57
C PHE A 80 -15.25 3.24 10.85
N GLN A 81 -15.35 3.12 9.53
CA GLN A 81 -14.21 2.89 8.66
C GLN A 81 -13.50 4.20 8.40
N VAL A 82 -12.16 4.16 8.43
CA VAL A 82 -11.31 5.24 7.95
C VAL A 82 -11.02 4.99 6.49
N ARG A 83 -11.38 5.96 5.66
CA ARG A 83 -11.13 5.96 4.22
C ARG A 83 -10.28 7.15 3.83
N VAL A 84 -9.53 7.01 2.75
CA VAL A 84 -8.73 8.09 2.16
C VAL A 84 -9.09 8.23 0.70
N ASP A 85 -8.80 9.39 0.12
CA ASP A 85 -8.88 9.53 -1.34
C ASP A 85 -7.94 8.52 -1.99
N ARG A 86 -8.41 7.85 -3.04
CA ARG A 86 -7.58 6.92 -3.81
C ARG A 86 -6.33 7.62 -4.39
N SER A 87 -6.37 8.93 -4.64
CA SER A 87 -5.19 9.70 -5.08
C SER A 87 -4.12 9.88 -4.01
N GLU A 88 -4.50 9.85 -2.73
CA GLU A 88 -3.62 10.03 -1.56
C GLU A 88 -2.96 8.72 -1.13
N VAL A 89 -3.56 7.59 -1.49
CA VAL A 89 -2.84 6.32 -1.45
C VAL A 89 -1.78 6.40 -2.53
N PRO A 90 -0.48 6.18 -2.21
CA PRO A 90 0.52 6.07 -3.25
C PRO A 90 -0.06 5.08 -4.26
N PRO A 91 -0.13 5.43 -5.56
CA PRO A 91 -0.56 4.45 -6.53
C PRO A 91 0.22 3.18 -6.20
N LEU A 92 -0.48 2.03 -6.14
CA LEU A 92 0.14 0.81 -6.64
C LEU A 92 0.74 1.30 -7.94
N LYS A 93 2.07 1.48 -7.98
CA LYS A 93 2.71 1.91 -9.22
C LYS A 93 2.43 0.69 -10.07
N ASP A 94 1.39 0.90 -10.86
CA ASP A 94 0.86 0.03 -11.86
C ASP A 94 0.22 -1.28 -11.36
N ARG A 95 -1.12 -1.27 -11.27
CA ARG A 95 -1.90 -2.52 -11.21
C ARG A 95 -2.13 -3.00 -12.62
N TRP A 96 -1.17 -3.71 -13.17
CA TRP A 96 -1.47 -4.64 -14.24
C TRP A 96 -2.11 -5.87 -13.63
N TYR A 97 -3.09 -6.44 -14.30
CA TYR A 97 -3.51 -7.79 -13.99
C TYR A 97 -2.33 -8.73 -14.25
N TYR A 98 -2.19 -9.80 -13.47
CA TYR A 98 -1.07 -10.74 -13.67
C TYR A 98 -1.02 -11.29 -15.10
N PHE A 99 -2.18 -11.52 -15.72
CA PHE A 99 -2.26 -11.95 -17.12
C PHE A 99 -1.72 -10.93 -18.13
N GLU A 100 -1.65 -9.64 -17.78
CA GLU A 100 -1.05 -8.60 -18.61
C GLU A 100 0.48 -8.60 -18.50
N LEU A 101 1.01 -9.17 -17.42
CA LEU A 101 2.44 -9.24 -17.14
C LEU A 101 3.09 -10.52 -17.65
N GLU A 102 2.33 -11.60 -17.76
CA GLU A 102 2.84 -12.87 -18.26
C GLU A 102 3.35 -12.75 -19.71
N GLY A 103 4.56 -13.27 -19.93
CA GLY A 103 5.26 -13.20 -21.20
C GLY A 103 6.01 -11.88 -21.45
N MET A 104 6.09 -10.95 -20.48
CA MET A 104 6.91 -9.75 -20.62
C MET A 104 8.41 -10.07 -20.57
N LYS A 105 9.19 -9.34 -21.35
CA LYS A 105 10.66 -9.43 -21.37
C LYS A 105 11.24 -8.55 -20.26
N VAL A 106 12.08 -9.13 -19.41
CA VAL A 106 12.69 -8.47 -18.26
C VAL A 106 14.12 -8.05 -18.58
N TYR A 107 14.47 -6.81 -18.25
CA TYR A 107 15.76 -6.19 -18.53
C TYR A 107 16.36 -5.50 -17.31
N GLU A 108 17.68 -5.51 -17.20
CA GLU A 108 18.44 -4.65 -16.29
C GLU A 108 19.49 -3.89 -17.10
N ASN A 109 19.45 -2.55 -17.08
CA ASN A 109 20.37 -1.70 -17.86
C ASN A 109 20.48 -2.13 -19.35
N ASP A 110 19.34 -2.40 -19.99
CA ASP A 110 19.22 -2.93 -21.35
C ASP A 110 19.75 -4.35 -21.60
N ALA A 111 20.36 -5.01 -20.61
CA ALA A 111 20.68 -6.42 -20.67
C ALA A 111 19.42 -7.27 -20.46
N PHE A 112 19.13 -8.19 -21.38
CA PHE A 112 18.00 -9.10 -21.28
C PHE A 112 18.28 -10.16 -20.21
N LEU A 113 17.37 -10.29 -19.24
CA LEU A 113 17.49 -11.26 -18.15
C LEU A 113 16.62 -12.50 -18.37
N GLY A 114 15.48 -12.35 -19.03
CA GLY A 114 14.54 -13.45 -19.23
C GLY A 114 13.11 -13.02 -19.49
N THR A 115 12.20 -14.00 -19.47
CA THR A 115 10.76 -13.78 -19.69
C THR A 115 9.97 -14.06 -18.41
N LEU A 116 9.09 -13.14 -18.03
CA LEU A 116 8.19 -13.31 -16.89
C LEU A 116 7.19 -14.43 -17.18
N LEU A 117 7.24 -15.51 -16.40
CA LEU A 117 6.35 -16.66 -16.55
C LEU A 117 5.03 -16.46 -15.83
N ARG A 118 5.09 -16.00 -14.59
CA ARG A 118 3.92 -15.78 -13.71
C ARG A 118 4.27 -14.91 -12.53
N VAL A 119 3.23 -14.34 -11.93
CA VAL A 119 3.30 -13.67 -10.64
C VAL A 119 2.87 -14.66 -9.56
N GLN A 120 3.69 -14.80 -8.52
CA GLN A 120 3.37 -15.56 -7.33
C GLN A 120 3.00 -14.60 -6.20
N GLU A 121 1.73 -14.62 -5.80
CA GLU A 121 1.29 -13.90 -4.60
C GLU A 121 1.97 -14.49 -3.37
N THR A 122 2.50 -13.60 -2.53
CA THR A 122 2.90 -13.95 -1.16
C THR A 122 2.13 -13.06 -0.20
N GLY A 123 1.93 -13.52 1.04
CA GLY A 123 1.18 -12.75 2.05
C GLY A 123 1.78 -11.37 2.41
N ALA A 124 2.94 -11.00 1.85
CA ALA A 124 3.59 -9.71 2.06
C ALA A 124 3.83 -8.95 0.74
N ASN A 125 4.61 -9.51 -0.20
CA ASN A 125 4.88 -8.88 -1.52
C ASN A 125 4.90 -9.93 -2.63
N ASP A 126 4.35 -9.60 -3.79
CA ASP A 126 4.39 -10.49 -4.94
C ASP A 126 5.82 -10.79 -5.40
N ILE A 127 6.01 -11.99 -5.95
CA ILE A 127 7.26 -12.44 -6.54
C ILE A 127 7.04 -12.73 -8.02
N TYR A 128 7.89 -12.17 -8.86
CA TYR A 128 7.92 -12.44 -10.29
C TYR A 128 8.83 -13.63 -10.58
N ILE A 129 8.28 -14.67 -11.21
CA ILE A 129 9.04 -15.85 -11.63
C ILE A 129 9.49 -15.64 -13.06
N VAL A 130 10.80 -15.51 -13.27
CA VAL A 130 11.39 -15.20 -14.58
C VAL A 130 12.19 -16.39 -15.09
N GLN A 131 11.96 -16.76 -16.35
CA GLN A 131 12.75 -17.75 -17.06
C GLN A 131 13.94 -17.06 -17.75
N GLY A 132 15.13 -17.22 -17.18
CA GLY A 132 16.40 -16.84 -17.80
C GLY A 132 17.05 -18.00 -18.55
N GLU A 133 18.24 -17.75 -19.09
CA GLU A 133 19.01 -18.75 -19.85
C GLU A 133 19.53 -19.90 -18.98
N LYS A 134 19.97 -19.59 -17.75
CA LYS A 134 20.50 -20.60 -16.80
C LYS A 134 19.41 -21.31 -15.98
N GLY A 135 18.15 -20.89 -16.07
CA GLY A 135 17.06 -21.43 -15.27
C GLY A 135 16.07 -20.37 -14.82
N GLN A 136 15.19 -20.74 -13.88
CA GLN A 136 14.22 -19.83 -13.30
C GLN A 136 14.82 -19.11 -12.10
N PHE A 137 14.44 -17.84 -11.93
CA PHE A 137 14.81 -17.04 -10.78
C PHE A 137 13.65 -16.13 -10.35
N CYS A 138 13.75 -15.61 -9.13
CA CYS A 138 12.71 -14.85 -8.48
C CYS A 138 13.11 -13.37 -8.36
N ILE A 139 12.26 -12.48 -8.84
CA ILE A 139 12.42 -11.04 -8.66
C ILE A 139 11.34 -10.53 -7.70
N PRO A 140 11.70 -9.89 -6.57
CA PRO A 140 10.71 -9.25 -5.70
C PRO A 140 10.00 -8.12 -6.44
N ALA A 141 8.66 -8.08 -6.41
CA ALA A 141 7.84 -7.03 -7.03
C ALA A 141 7.84 -5.72 -6.20
N LEU A 142 9.03 -5.26 -5.82
CA LEU A 142 9.25 -4.07 -5.00
C LEU A 142 9.49 -2.85 -5.89
N LYS A 143 9.01 -1.67 -5.49
CA LYS A 143 9.31 -0.40 -6.20
C LYS A 143 10.81 -0.08 -6.28
N SER A 144 11.60 -0.60 -5.34
CA SER A 144 13.06 -0.49 -5.36
C SER A 144 13.71 -1.37 -6.42
N VAL A 145 13.02 -2.40 -6.90
CA VAL A 145 13.51 -3.38 -7.87
C VAL A 145 12.89 -3.11 -9.25
N VAL A 146 11.56 -3.09 -9.35
CA VAL A 146 10.84 -2.82 -10.60
C VAL A 146 10.76 -1.32 -10.86
N LYS A 147 11.39 -0.85 -11.96
CA LYS A 147 11.53 0.58 -12.27
C LYS A 147 10.54 1.08 -13.28
N LYS A 148 10.30 0.29 -14.32
CA LYS A 148 9.39 0.61 -15.41
C LYS A 148 8.81 -0.68 -15.95
N VAL A 149 7.58 -0.59 -16.41
CA VAL A 149 6.90 -1.69 -17.08
C VAL A 149 6.00 -1.05 -18.14
N ASP A 150 6.08 -1.62 -19.32
CA ASP A 150 5.41 -1.17 -20.52
C ASP A 150 4.67 -2.37 -21.10
N VAL A 151 3.37 -2.45 -20.81
CA VAL A 151 2.54 -3.60 -21.21
C VAL A 151 2.34 -3.64 -22.72
N GLU A 152 2.22 -2.48 -23.38
CA GLU A 152 2.10 -2.40 -24.83
C GLU A 152 3.36 -2.94 -25.51
N ALA A 153 4.54 -2.57 -25.01
CA ALA A 153 5.82 -3.05 -25.52
C ALA A 153 6.23 -4.44 -24.99
N LYS A 154 5.47 -5.03 -24.07
CA LYS A 154 5.83 -6.23 -23.30
C LYS A 154 7.23 -6.18 -22.69
N ARG A 155 7.60 -5.04 -22.10
CA ARG A 155 8.92 -4.79 -21.50
C ARG A 155 8.85 -4.41 -20.03
N MET A 156 9.69 -5.02 -19.20
CA MET A 156 9.84 -4.70 -17.78
C MET A 156 11.32 -4.40 -17.48
N ASP A 157 11.60 -3.22 -16.92
CA ASP A 157 12.93 -2.79 -16.51
C ASP A 157 13.07 -2.89 -14.99
N VAL A 158 14.12 -3.59 -14.54
CA VAL A 158 14.43 -3.83 -13.13
C VAL A 158 15.84 -3.35 -12.78
N ILE A 159 16.08 -3.18 -11.48
CA ILE A 159 17.42 -3.05 -10.89
C ILE A 159 17.48 -4.04 -9.74
N LEU A 160 18.29 -5.07 -9.89
CA LEU A 160 18.44 -6.13 -8.92
C LEU A 160 19.46 -5.72 -7.85
N PRO A 161 19.25 -6.10 -6.58
CA PRO A 161 20.29 -5.94 -5.58
C PRO A 161 21.50 -6.84 -5.93
N PRO A 162 22.74 -6.40 -5.62
CA PRO A 162 23.93 -7.23 -5.78
C PRO A 162 23.75 -8.59 -5.07
N GLY A 163 24.19 -9.68 -5.69
CA GLY A 163 24.04 -11.03 -5.12
C GLY A 163 22.73 -11.75 -5.45
N LEU A 164 21.77 -11.14 -6.16
CA LEU A 164 20.49 -11.82 -6.48
C LEU A 164 20.60 -12.83 -7.64
N LEU A 165 21.51 -12.59 -8.58
CA LEU A 165 21.78 -13.45 -9.74
C LEU A 165 23.22 -14.00 -9.75
N ASP A 166 24.02 -13.65 -8.74
CA ASP A 166 25.39 -14.13 -8.65
C ASP A 166 25.36 -15.62 -8.25
N ASP A 167 26.04 -16.47 -9.01
CA ASP A 167 26.12 -17.94 -8.82
C ASP A 167 26.70 -18.32 -7.44
#